data_AF-A0AAE1XKH1-F1
#
_entry.id   AF-A0AAE1XKH1-F1
#
_cell.length_a   1.000
_cell.length_b   1.000
_cell.length_c   1.000
_cell.angle_alpha   90.00
_cell.angle_beta   90.00
_cell.angle_gamma   90.00
#
_symmetry.space_group_name_H-M   'P 1'
#
loop_
_entity.id
_entity.type
_entity.pdbx_description
1 polymer ?
#
loop_
_entity_poly.entity_id
_entity_poly.type
_entity_poly.pdbx_seq_one_letter_code
_entity_poly.pdbx_strand_id
1 'polypeptide(L)'
;MRVSLSATDVKACMLKVESLKYAEEACYGGTMIIKAFSSGLEIGSCNWGISGPKGSISYISSSVFPSAAATICNYKALQRSDVILYSDLSSCNGPGNDDNCSGPVDDVNSEGHDTLLNDDDEYLEEMEKLNFICSCSVDCIKAGGSVLIPIARLGIILQLLERFALDLASEKYEGSHFCHFFCCRRAYCIYKYHSRMVV
;
A
#
# COMPACT_ATOMS: atom_id res chain seq x y z
N MET A 1 -29.36 5.11 4.63
CA MET A 1 -29.73 3.68 4.62
C MET A 1 -28.70 2.95 3.76
N ARG A 2 -27.74 2.22 4.34
CA ARG A 2 -26.78 1.41 3.57
C ARG A 2 -27.41 0.05 3.32
N VAL A 3 -27.65 -0.31 2.07
CA VAL A 3 -28.13 -1.64 1.69
C VAL A 3 -26.96 -2.61 1.88
N SER A 4 -27.17 -3.69 2.63
CA SER A 4 -26.21 -4.79 2.68
C SER A 4 -26.16 -5.47 1.31
N LEU A 5 -25.00 -5.46 0.65
CA LEU A 5 -24.79 -6.18 -0.60
C LEU A 5 -24.89 -7.69 -0.35
N SER A 6 -25.67 -8.41 -1.17
CA SER A 6 -25.72 -9.87 -1.07
C SER A 6 -24.50 -10.49 -1.77
N ALA A 7 -24.11 -11.70 -1.36
CA ALA A 7 -23.03 -12.43 -2.02
C ALA A 7 -23.34 -12.69 -3.52
N THR A 8 -24.63 -12.84 -3.85
CA THR A 8 -25.09 -13.01 -5.24
C THR A 8 -24.85 -11.74 -6.05
N ASP A 9 -25.16 -10.56 -5.49
CA ASP A 9 -24.95 -9.27 -6.16
C ASP A 9 -23.47 -9.02 -6.41
N VAL A 10 -22.62 -9.27 -5.40
CA VAL A 10 -21.16 -9.15 -5.53
C VAL A 10 -20.68 -10.05 -6.67
N LYS A 11 -21.07 -11.33 -6.67
CA LYS A 11 -20.65 -12.28 -7.71
C LYS A 11 -21.12 -11.84 -9.11
N ALA A 12 -22.37 -11.39 -9.25
CA ALA A 12 -22.90 -10.94 -10.52
C ALA A 12 -22.18 -9.68 -11.06
N CYS A 13 -21.75 -8.78 -10.18
CA CYS A 13 -20.97 -7.61 -10.55
C CYS A 13 -19.53 -7.97 -10.95
N MET A 14 -18.86 -8.86 -10.20
CA MET A 14 -17.49 -9.27 -10.51
C MET A 14 -17.34 -9.94 -11.88
N LEU A 15 -18.39 -10.57 -12.41
CA LEU A 15 -18.40 -11.15 -13.76
C LEU A 15 -18.38 -10.11 -14.90
N LYS A 16 -18.63 -8.83 -14.59
CA LYS A 16 -18.63 -7.73 -15.57
C LYS A 16 -17.31 -6.95 -15.59
N VAL A 17 -16.41 -7.25 -14.65
CA VAL A 17 -15.13 -6.54 -14.53
C VAL A 17 -14.17 -7.08 -15.58
N GLU A 18 -13.60 -6.18 -16.37
CA GLU A 18 -12.54 -6.50 -17.31
C GLU A 18 -11.18 -6.23 -16.67
N SER A 19 -10.26 -7.18 -16.82
CA SER A 19 -8.90 -7.05 -16.31
C SER A 19 -8.04 -6.27 -17.30
N LEU A 20 -7.32 -5.27 -16.79
CA LEU A 20 -6.37 -4.47 -17.57
C LEU A 20 -4.97 -4.59 -16.94
N LYS A 21 -3.94 -4.82 -17.74
CA LYS A 21 -2.56 -4.80 -17.25
C LYS A 21 -2.04 -3.37 -17.15
N TYR A 22 -0.97 -3.18 -16.39
CA TYR A 22 -0.30 -1.89 -16.35
C TYR A 22 0.26 -1.50 -17.72
N ALA A 23 0.11 -0.21 -18.04
CA ALA A 23 0.43 0.44 -19.32
C ALA A 23 -0.32 -0.12 -20.55
N GLU A 24 -1.20 -1.11 -20.39
CA GLU A 24 -2.08 -1.58 -21.45
C GLU A 24 -3.12 -0.51 -21.78
N GLU A 25 -3.40 -0.33 -23.07
CA GLU A 25 -4.41 0.61 -23.55
C GLU A 25 -5.75 -0.10 -23.70
N ALA A 26 -6.76 0.32 -22.93
CA ALA A 26 -8.14 -0.03 -23.18
C ALA A 26 -8.85 1.10 -23.93
N CYS A 27 -9.44 0.79 -25.08
CA CYS A 27 -10.24 1.75 -25.84
C CYS A 27 -11.72 1.62 -25.44
N TYR A 28 -12.27 2.69 -24.88
CA TYR A 28 -13.69 2.79 -24.53
C TYR A 28 -14.42 3.72 -25.50
N GLY A 29 -15.53 3.24 -26.07
CA GLY A 29 -16.36 4.04 -26.97
C GLY A 29 -15.63 4.54 -28.24
N GLY A 30 -14.55 3.87 -28.66
CA GLY A 30 -13.78 4.19 -29.88
C GLY A 30 -13.01 5.51 -29.85
N THR A 31 -13.04 6.24 -28.73
CA THR A 31 -12.54 7.61 -28.64
C THR A 31 -11.74 7.87 -27.37
N MET A 32 -12.01 7.14 -26.29
CA MET A 32 -11.32 7.30 -25.02
C MET A 32 -10.34 6.15 -24.81
N ILE A 33 -9.10 6.48 -24.46
CA ILE A 33 -8.07 5.52 -24.09
C ILE A 33 -7.89 5.58 -22.58
N ILE A 34 -7.94 4.42 -21.94
CA ILE A 34 -7.75 4.25 -20.50
C ILE A 34 -6.50 3.41 -20.29
N LYS A 35 -5.60 3.87 -19.42
CA LYS A 35 -4.39 3.14 -19.01
C LYS A 35 -4.27 3.13 -17.49
N ALA A 36 -3.88 1.99 -16.94
CA ALA A 36 -3.50 1.86 -15.54
C ALA A 36 -1.97 1.95 -15.40
N PHE A 37 -1.48 2.68 -14.40
CA PHE A 37 -0.08 2.76 -14.02
C PHE A 37 0.08 2.40 -12.55
N SER A 38 1.15 1.71 -12.18
CA SER A 38 1.35 1.35 -10.78
C SER A 38 1.40 2.59 -9.89
N SER A 39 0.73 2.54 -8.74
CA SER A 39 0.83 3.57 -7.69
C SER A 39 1.89 3.25 -6.63
N GLY A 40 2.49 2.06 -6.67
CA GLY A 40 3.50 1.62 -5.69
C GLY A 40 2.95 1.20 -4.32
N LEU A 41 1.69 1.50 -4.01
CA LEU A 41 1.12 1.32 -2.68
C LEU A 41 0.94 -0.15 -2.26
N GLU A 42 0.33 -0.97 -3.12
CA GLU A 42 0.11 -2.39 -2.87
C GLU A 42 -0.14 -3.15 -4.18
N ILE A 43 -0.26 -4.47 -4.10
CA ILE A 43 -0.52 -5.30 -5.26
C ILE A 43 -1.86 -4.88 -5.89
N GLY A 44 -1.81 -4.48 -7.16
CA GLY A 44 -2.98 -4.06 -7.92
C GLY A 44 -3.38 -2.60 -7.73
N SER A 45 -2.69 -1.82 -6.87
CA SER A 45 -2.98 -0.40 -6.73
C SER A 45 -2.45 0.39 -7.93
N CYS A 46 -3.28 1.27 -8.47
CA CYS A 46 -2.96 1.96 -9.70
C CYS A 46 -3.52 3.38 -9.79
N ASN A 47 -2.79 4.20 -10.52
CA ASN A 47 -3.20 5.50 -10.99
C ASN A 47 -3.70 5.37 -12.42
N TRP A 48 -4.69 6.18 -12.79
CA TRP A 48 -5.39 6.04 -14.07
C TRP A 48 -5.09 7.22 -14.97
N GLY A 49 -4.62 6.94 -16.18
CA GLY A 49 -4.53 7.91 -17.26
C GLY A 49 -5.69 7.72 -18.23
N ILE A 50 -6.50 8.76 -18.41
CA ILE A 50 -7.65 8.76 -19.30
C ILE A 50 -7.41 9.84 -20.36
N SER A 51 -7.31 9.46 -21.63
CA SER A 51 -7.12 10.41 -22.73
C SER A 51 -8.25 10.30 -23.74
N GLY A 52 -8.65 11.45 -24.28
CA GLY A 52 -9.61 11.53 -25.37
C GLY A 52 -9.21 12.62 -26.37
N PRO A 53 -10.06 12.91 -27.36
CA PRO A 53 -9.71 13.84 -28.43
C PRO A 53 -9.53 15.30 -27.97
N LYS A 54 -10.10 15.66 -26.82
CA LYS A 54 -10.15 17.03 -26.30
C LYS A 54 -9.17 17.30 -25.17
N GLY A 55 -8.44 16.29 -24.72
CA GLY A 55 -7.55 16.38 -23.58
C GLY A 55 -7.49 15.09 -22.78
N SER A 56 -6.82 15.18 -21.64
CA SER A 56 -6.40 14.06 -20.82
C SER A 56 -6.53 14.37 -19.33
N ILE A 57 -6.91 13.35 -18.57
CA ILE A 57 -7.10 13.40 -17.13
C ILE A 57 -6.27 12.29 -16.51
N SER A 58 -5.48 12.64 -15.51
CA SER A 58 -4.80 11.69 -14.65
C SER A 58 -5.45 11.66 -13.28
N TYR A 59 -5.77 10.47 -12.79
CA TYR A 59 -6.25 10.25 -11.43
C TYR A 59 -5.15 9.56 -10.62
N ILE A 60 -4.64 10.27 -9.63
CA ILE A 60 -3.62 9.81 -8.69
C ILE A 60 -4.34 9.38 -7.41
N SER A 61 -4.35 8.06 -7.20
CA SER A 61 -4.76 7.44 -5.95
C SER A 61 -3.65 7.57 -4.89
N SER A 62 -3.90 7.14 -3.66
CA SER A 62 -2.84 7.00 -2.65
C SER A 62 -1.67 6.21 -3.25
N SER A 63 -0.50 6.85 -3.32
CA SER A 63 0.68 6.38 -4.05
C SER A 63 1.90 6.53 -3.16
N VAL A 64 2.87 5.63 -3.33
CA VAL A 64 4.19 5.70 -2.68
C VAL A 64 5.25 5.40 -3.72
N PHE A 65 6.36 6.11 -3.69
CA PHE A 65 7.44 5.93 -4.64
C PHE A 65 8.31 4.72 -4.31
N PRO A 66 8.86 4.58 -3.09
CA PRO A 66 9.46 3.35 -2.62
C PRO A 66 8.37 2.32 -2.32
N SER A 67 8.58 1.08 -2.78
CA SER A 67 7.65 -0.03 -2.51
C SER A 67 8.42 -1.30 -2.23
N ALA A 68 8.15 -1.92 -1.08
CA ALA A 68 8.71 -3.22 -0.71
C ALA A 68 7.98 -4.39 -1.39
N ALA A 69 6.66 -4.26 -1.62
CA ALA A 69 5.79 -5.37 -1.97
C ALA A 69 5.00 -5.17 -3.29
N ALA A 70 5.19 -4.03 -3.98
CA ALA A 70 4.51 -3.73 -5.24
C ALA A 70 5.48 -3.16 -6.28
N THR A 71 5.00 -3.04 -7.51
CA THR A 71 5.75 -2.38 -8.59
C THR A 71 5.90 -0.89 -8.31
N ILE A 72 7.09 -0.34 -8.49
CA ILE A 72 7.41 1.09 -8.27
C ILE A 72 6.40 2.01 -8.97
N CYS A 73 6.03 3.11 -8.30
CA CYS A 73 5.12 4.10 -8.82
C CYS A 73 5.63 4.73 -10.13
N ASN A 74 4.79 4.77 -11.18
CA ASN A 74 5.12 5.37 -12.46
C ASN A 74 4.42 6.72 -12.67
N TYR A 75 4.71 7.67 -11.78
CA TYR A 75 4.12 9.01 -11.81
C TYR A 75 4.49 9.82 -13.07
N LYS A 76 5.72 9.63 -13.60
CA LYS A 76 6.21 10.36 -14.78
C LYS A 76 5.34 10.16 -16.03
N ALA A 77 4.68 9.00 -16.14
CA ALA A 77 3.76 8.72 -17.24
C ALA A 77 2.46 9.57 -17.20
N LEU A 78 2.12 10.13 -16.03
CA LEU A 78 0.86 10.82 -15.75
C LEU A 78 1.00 12.34 -15.61
N GLN A 79 2.22 12.85 -15.35
CA GLN A 79 2.50 14.29 -15.23
C GLN A 79 2.14 15.13 -16.47
N ARG A 80 1.98 14.50 -17.65
CA ARG A 80 1.69 15.20 -18.90
C ARG A 80 0.20 15.41 -19.16
N SER A 81 -0.67 15.09 -18.20
CA SER A 81 -2.11 15.27 -18.38
C SER A 81 -2.56 16.71 -18.18
N ASP A 82 -3.62 17.10 -18.89
CA ASP A 82 -4.20 18.45 -18.82
C ASP A 82 -4.84 18.72 -17.45
N VAL A 83 -5.39 17.68 -16.82
CA VAL A 83 -5.95 17.74 -15.46
C VAL A 83 -5.38 16.59 -14.64
N ILE A 84 -4.95 16.88 -13.41
CA ILE A 84 -4.52 15.88 -12.44
C ILE A 84 -5.43 15.96 -11.21
N LEU A 85 -6.02 14.81 -10.84
CA LEU A 85 -6.88 14.65 -9.67
C LEU A 85 -6.13 13.84 -8.62
N TYR A 86 -5.90 14.43 -7.45
CA TYR A 86 -5.31 13.75 -6.30
C TYR A 86 -6.41 13.29 -5.36
N SER A 87 -6.34 12.03 -4.94
CA SER A 87 -7.31 11.41 -4.02
C SER A 87 -6.93 11.60 -2.56
N ASP A 88 -5.63 11.72 -2.31
CA ASP A 88 -5.02 11.73 -1.00
C ASP A 88 -3.88 12.74 -1.01
N LEU A 89 -3.70 13.43 0.11
CA LEU A 89 -2.66 14.44 0.30
C LEU A 89 -2.05 14.16 1.67
N SER A 90 -0.89 13.50 1.71
CA SER A 90 -0.05 13.53 2.89
C SER A 90 0.71 14.86 2.90
N SER A 91 0.68 15.57 4.02
CA SER A 91 1.50 16.75 4.20
C SER A 91 2.95 16.31 4.38
N CYS A 92 3.83 16.70 3.46
CA CYS A 92 5.27 16.58 3.65
C CYS A 92 5.65 17.47 4.84
N ASN A 93 5.75 16.88 6.03
CA ASN A 93 6.27 17.55 7.20
C ASN A 93 7.79 17.60 7.02
N GLY A 94 8.27 18.59 6.27
CA GLY A 94 9.70 18.91 6.24
C GLY A 94 10.18 19.20 7.66
N PRO A 95 11.40 18.78 8.04
CA PRO A 95 11.93 19.07 9.36
C PRO A 95 12.27 20.57 9.41
N GLY A 96 11.36 21.40 9.91
CA GLY A 96 11.60 22.83 9.97
C GLY A 96 10.47 23.64 10.58
N ASN A 97 10.61 23.87 11.89
CA ASN A 97 10.06 24.97 12.68
C ASN A 97 8.55 25.06 12.93
N ASP A 98 8.26 24.91 14.22
CA ASP A 98 7.36 25.74 14.99
C ASP A 98 7.10 27.17 14.45
N ASP A 99 5.83 27.58 14.62
CA ASP A 99 5.29 28.94 14.60
C ASP A 99 4.95 29.62 13.26
N ASN A 100 3.63 29.76 13.07
CA ASN A 100 2.91 30.80 12.32
C ASN A 100 3.38 31.13 10.90
N CYS A 101 2.53 30.84 9.91
CA CYS A 101 2.27 31.82 8.85
C CYS A 101 0.89 31.65 8.21
N SER A 102 -0.01 32.55 8.60
CA SER A 102 -1.11 33.01 7.75
C SER A 102 -0.55 34.06 6.79
N GLY A 103 -0.65 33.85 5.47
CA GLY A 103 -0.26 34.83 4.46
C GLY A 103 -0.47 34.32 3.02
N PRO A 104 -0.88 35.18 2.07
CA PRO A 104 -1.66 34.78 0.90
C PRO A 104 -0.84 34.26 -0.27
N VAL A 105 -1.55 33.53 -1.14
CA VAL A 105 -1.23 33.16 -2.52
C VAL A 105 -0.48 34.26 -3.28
N ASP A 106 0.66 33.93 -3.89
CA ASP A 106 0.90 34.03 -5.33
C ASP A 106 2.33 33.58 -5.71
N ASP A 107 2.43 33.21 -6.98
CA ASP A 107 3.62 32.97 -7.81
C ASP A 107 4.13 31.53 -8.07
N VAL A 108 3.83 31.17 -9.31
CA VAL A 108 4.20 30.03 -10.14
C VAL A 108 5.70 30.11 -10.45
N ASN A 109 6.53 29.38 -9.71
CA ASN A 109 7.74 28.74 -10.26
C ASN A 109 8.32 27.72 -9.26
N SER A 110 7.61 26.62 -9.01
CA SER A 110 8.19 25.52 -8.22
C SER A 110 8.76 24.50 -9.19
N GLU A 111 10.09 24.45 -9.28
CA GLU A 111 10.82 23.28 -9.72
C GLU A 111 10.44 22.11 -8.80
N GLY A 112 9.33 21.43 -9.10
CA GLY A 112 8.77 20.29 -8.36
C GLY A 112 9.58 19.00 -8.50
N HIS A 113 10.91 19.12 -8.50
CA HIS A 113 11.84 18.00 -8.64
C HIS A 113 12.37 17.53 -7.27
N ASP A 114 12.49 18.42 -6.29
CA ASP A 114 13.13 18.10 -5.00
C ASP A 114 12.17 17.53 -3.94
N THR A 115 10.86 17.69 -4.08
CA THR A 115 9.88 17.22 -3.09
C THR A 115 9.54 15.73 -3.20
N LEU A 116 10.04 15.03 -4.23
CA LEU A 116 9.89 13.59 -4.41
C LEU A 116 11.05 12.77 -3.81
N LEU A 117 12.00 13.43 -3.13
CA LEU A 117 13.19 12.79 -2.56
C LEU A 117 13.06 12.51 -1.05
N ASN A 118 12.01 13.02 -0.39
CA ASN A 118 11.75 12.76 1.04
C ASN A 118 11.08 11.39 1.29
N ASP A 119 10.76 10.64 0.23
CA ASP A 119 10.07 9.35 0.38
C ASP A 119 10.96 8.26 0.99
N ASP A 120 12.28 8.37 0.84
CA ASP A 120 13.22 7.40 1.41
C ASP A 120 13.16 7.42 2.95
N ASP A 121 13.06 8.60 3.56
CA ASP A 121 12.93 8.74 5.01
C ASP A 121 11.59 8.18 5.51
N GLU A 122 10.48 8.45 4.83
CA GLU A 122 9.16 7.93 5.20
C GLU A 122 9.10 6.40 5.08
N TYR A 123 9.69 5.83 4.02
CA TYR A 123 9.81 4.38 3.86
C TYR A 123 10.68 3.73 4.94
N LEU A 124 11.81 4.36 5.30
CA LEU A 124 12.66 3.90 6.39
C LEU A 124 11.88 3.89 7.72
N GLU A 125 11.11 4.95 8.01
CA GLU A 125 10.26 5.00 9.19
C GLU A 125 9.17 3.91 9.20
N GLU A 126 8.49 3.67 8.08
CA GLU A 126 7.52 2.57 7.97
C GLU A 126 8.18 1.21 8.22
N MET A 127 9.37 1.02 7.66
CA MET A 127 10.15 -0.20 7.84
C MET A 127 10.61 -0.41 9.29
N GLU A 128 10.99 0.65 9.99
CA GLU A 128 11.31 0.62 11.42
C GLU A 128 10.10 0.25 12.27
N LYS A 129 8.92 0.81 11.96
CA LYS A 129 7.66 0.46 12.64
C LYS A 129 7.34 -1.02 12.46
N LEU A 130 7.54 -1.57 11.26
CA LEU A 130 7.35 -3.01 10.99
C LEU A 130 8.35 -3.88 11.77
N ASN A 131 9.63 -3.50 11.78
CA ASN A 131 10.66 -4.21 12.54
C ASN A 131 10.37 -4.20 14.04
N PHE A 132 9.90 -3.07 14.58
CA PHE A 132 9.48 -2.96 15.98
C PHE A 132 8.30 -3.88 16.32
N ILE A 133 7.29 -3.97 15.44
CA ILE A 133 6.18 -4.91 15.61
C ILE A 133 6.70 -6.36 15.62
N CYS A 134 7.63 -6.69 14.72
CA CYS A 134 8.20 -8.04 14.63
C CYS A 134 8.98 -8.40 15.90
N SER A 135 9.85 -7.52 16.40
CA SER A 135 10.62 -7.76 17.62
C SER A 135 9.73 -7.97 18.84
N CYS A 136 8.75 -7.07 19.05
CA CYS A 136 7.77 -7.19 20.13
C CYS A 136 6.97 -8.50 20.04
N SER A 137 6.65 -8.94 18.82
CA SER A 137 5.92 -10.19 18.60
C SER A 137 6.77 -11.40 18.99
N VAL A 138 8.04 -11.42 18.57
CA VAL A 138 9.01 -12.48 18.91
C VAL A 138 9.24 -12.54 20.42
N ASP A 139 9.38 -11.40 21.10
CA ASP A 139 9.57 -11.36 22.56
C ASP A 139 8.34 -11.88 23.31
N CYS A 140 7.14 -11.50 22.88
CA CYS A 140 5.89 -12.01 23.44
C CYS A 140 5.78 -13.54 23.29
N ILE A 141 6.18 -14.07 22.14
CA ILE A 141 6.21 -15.50 21.85
C ILE A 141 7.24 -16.22 22.75
N LYS A 142 8.45 -15.66 22.88
CA LYS A 142 9.50 -16.21 23.75
C LYS A 142 9.06 -16.28 25.22
N ALA A 143 8.20 -15.35 25.65
CA ALA A 143 7.58 -15.36 26.98
C ALA A 143 6.39 -16.36 27.12
N GLY A 144 6.07 -17.14 26.08
CA GLY A 144 4.95 -18.09 26.08
C GLY A 144 3.58 -17.45 25.77
N GLY A 145 3.57 -16.20 25.31
CA GLY A 145 2.37 -15.44 24.96
C GLY A 145 1.82 -15.75 23.56
N SER A 146 0.80 -14.99 23.16
CA SER A 146 0.23 -15.02 21.81
C SER A 146 0.03 -13.59 21.32
N VAL A 147 0.25 -13.38 20.02
CA VAL A 147 0.20 -12.04 19.40
C VAL A 147 -0.99 -11.95 18.47
N LEU A 148 -1.74 -10.84 18.57
CA LEU A 148 -2.84 -10.49 17.68
C LEU A 148 -2.56 -9.14 17.03
N ILE A 149 -2.44 -9.13 15.70
CA ILE A 149 -2.22 -7.88 14.94
C ILE A 149 -3.47 -7.60 14.08
N PRO A 150 -4.26 -6.54 14.39
CA PRO A 150 -5.36 -6.11 13.55
C PRO A 150 -4.82 -5.33 12.34
N ILE A 151 -5.06 -5.83 11.13
CA ILE A 151 -4.52 -5.22 9.91
C ILE A 151 -5.62 -5.13 8.86
N ALA A 152 -5.74 -3.98 8.18
CA ALA A 152 -6.76 -3.76 7.16
C ALA A 152 -6.23 -3.83 5.72
N ARG A 153 -4.94 -3.54 5.51
CA ARG A 153 -4.31 -3.43 4.19
C ARG A 153 -3.50 -4.68 3.88
N LEU A 154 -3.71 -5.26 2.70
CA LEU A 154 -3.02 -6.49 2.30
C LEU A 154 -1.52 -6.28 2.15
N GLY A 155 -1.08 -5.13 1.63
CA GLY A 155 0.35 -4.81 1.50
C GLY A 155 1.12 -4.96 2.82
N ILE A 156 0.57 -4.45 3.92
CA ILE A 156 1.18 -4.54 5.26
C ILE A 156 1.23 -5.98 5.77
N ILE A 157 0.19 -6.78 5.48
CA ILE A 157 0.18 -8.20 5.84
C ILE A 157 1.35 -8.91 5.15
N LEU A 158 1.54 -8.69 3.85
CA LEU A 158 2.60 -9.33 3.07
C LEU A 158 4.00 -8.93 3.59
N GLN A 159 4.22 -7.65 3.91
CA GLN A 159 5.49 -7.19 4.45
C GLN A 159 5.78 -7.79 5.85
N LEU A 160 4.78 -7.85 6.74
CA LEU A 160 4.95 -8.51 8.05
C LEU A 160 5.24 -10.01 7.89
N LEU A 161 4.56 -10.68 6.97
CA LEU A 161 4.81 -12.10 6.67
C LEU A 161 6.25 -12.34 6.23
N GLU A 162 6.76 -11.50 5.34
CA GLU A 162 8.14 -11.58 4.86
C GLU A 162 9.14 -11.38 6.00
N ARG A 163 8.92 -10.36 6.85
CA ARG A 163 9.77 -10.10 8.01
C ARG A 163 9.81 -11.26 9.00
N PHE A 164 8.65 -11.77 9.38
CA PHE A 164 8.59 -12.93 10.28
C PHE A 164 9.28 -14.16 9.69
N ALA A 165 9.15 -14.38 8.38
CA ALA A 165 9.83 -15.49 7.71
C ALA A 165 11.36 -15.33 7.73
N LEU A 166 11.87 -14.11 7.54
CA LEU A 166 13.30 -13.82 7.62
C LEU A 166 13.85 -14.02 9.03
N ASP A 167 13.15 -13.51 10.04
CA ASP A 167 13.55 -13.64 11.44
C ASP A 167 13.62 -15.13 11.83
N LEU A 168 12.57 -15.89 11.52
CA LEU A 168 12.53 -17.34 11.73
C LEU A 168 13.63 -18.12 11.00
N ALA A 169 14.02 -17.69 9.80
CA ALA A 169 15.05 -18.37 9.03
C ALA A 169 16.47 -18.07 9.53
N SER A 170 16.69 -16.87 10.10
CA SER A 170 17.97 -16.46 10.68
C SER A 170 18.26 -17.15 12.01
N GLU A 171 17.19 -17.41 12.74
CA GLU A 171 17.17 -18.03 14.05
C GLU A 171 17.12 -19.57 13.85
N LYS A 172 18.25 -20.29 14.03
CA LYS A 172 18.30 -21.78 14.02
C LYS A 172 17.50 -22.37 15.18
N TYR A 173 16.17 -22.36 15.11
CA TYR A 173 15.32 -22.88 16.18
C TYR A 173 14.96 -24.34 15.89
N GLU A 174 15.48 -25.24 16.72
CA GLU A 174 15.10 -26.66 16.78
C GLU A 174 13.73 -26.78 17.47
N GLY A 175 12.65 -26.47 16.75
CA GLY A 175 11.28 -26.59 17.27
C GLY A 175 10.25 -26.68 16.14
N SER A 176 9.18 -27.44 16.36
CA SER A 176 8.06 -27.49 15.41
C SER A 176 7.20 -26.22 15.54
N HIS A 177 7.49 -25.19 14.75
CA HIS A 177 6.76 -23.93 14.77
C HIS A 177 5.49 -24.02 13.89
N PHE A 178 4.33 -23.76 14.47
CA PHE A 178 3.07 -23.64 13.73
C PHE A 178 2.59 -22.19 13.75
N CYS A 179 2.81 -21.47 12.66
CA CYS A 179 2.19 -20.17 12.46
C CYS A 179 0.77 -20.37 11.88
N HIS A 180 -0.26 -19.95 12.61
CA HIS A 180 -1.64 -20.06 12.16
C HIS A 180 -2.18 -18.70 11.69
N PHE A 181 -2.14 -18.47 10.38
CA PHE A 181 -2.76 -17.29 9.77
C PHE A 181 -4.27 -17.48 9.67
N PHE A 182 -5.03 -16.82 10.54
CA PHE A 182 -6.51 -16.80 10.49
C PHE A 182 -7.02 -15.51 9.84
N CYS A 183 -7.17 -15.53 8.51
CA CYS A 183 -7.89 -14.46 7.80
C CYS A 183 -9.41 -14.70 7.89
N CYS A 184 -10.08 -14.17 8.93
CA CYS A 184 -11.51 -14.41 9.16
C CYS A 184 -12.34 -13.13 9.02
N ARG A 185 -12.77 -12.77 7.78
CA ARG A 185 -13.70 -11.66 7.40
C ARG A 185 -13.39 -10.23 7.91
N ARG A 186 -12.42 -10.07 8.82
CA ARG A 186 -11.62 -8.91 9.22
C ARG A 186 -10.22 -9.49 9.39
N ALA A 187 -9.20 -8.90 8.76
CA ALA A 187 -7.89 -9.52 8.73
C ALA A 187 -7.18 -9.40 10.09
N TYR A 188 -6.82 -10.56 10.66
CA TYR A 188 -6.07 -10.68 11.90
C TYR A 188 -4.93 -11.68 11.68
N CYS A 189 -3.72 -11.34 12.13
CA CYS A 189 -2.62 -12.30 12.21
C CYS A 189 -2.51 -12.81 13.64
N ILE A 190 -2.58 -14.13 13.85
CA ILE A 190 -2.38 -14.77 15.16
C ILE A 190 -1.09 -15.59 15.10
N TYR A 191 -0.12 -15.22 15.92
CA TYR A 191 1.11 -15.99 16.09
C TYR A 191 1.02 -16.80 17.38
N LYS A 192 1.25 -18.12 17.29
CA LYS A 192 1.17 -19.03 18.44
C LYS A 192 2.38 -19.94 18.51
N TYR A 193 3.02 -19.97 19.66
CA TYR A 193 4.11 -20.90 19.95
C TYR A 193 3.58 -22.16 20.62
N HIS A 194 4.11 -23.32 20.21
CA HIS A 194 3.89 -24.59 20.89
C HIS A 194 5.24 -25.29 21.07
N SER A 195 5.74 -25.32 22.30
CA SER A 195 6.73 -26.32 22.70
C SER A 195 6.05 -27.68 22.74
N ARG A 196 6.18 -28.47 21.67
CA ARG A 196 6.08 -29.93 21.83
C ARG A 196 7.41 -30.40 22.39
N MET A 197 7.43 -30.67 23.69
CA MET A 197 8.47 -31.50 24.28
C MET A 197 8.35 -32.87 23.60
N VAL A 198 9.31 -33.20 22.73
CA VAL A 198 9.47 -34.57 22.26
C VAL A 198 9.95 -35.35 23.46
N VAL A 199 9.04 -36.10 24.08
CA VAL A 199 9.35 -37.09 25.12
C VAL A 199 9.88 -38.34 24.44
#